data_AF-A0A3D2FAP9-F1
#
_entry.id   AF-A0A3D2FAP9-F1
#
_cell.length_a   1.000
_cell.length_b   1.000
_cell.length_c   1.000
_cell.angle_alpha   90.00
_cell.angle_beta   90.00
_cell.angle_gamma   90.00
#
_symmetry.space_group_name_H-M   'P 1'
#
loop_
_entity.id
_entity.type
_entity.pdbx_description
1 polymer ?
#
loop_
_entity_poly.entity_id
_entity_poly.type
_entity_poly.pdbx_seq_one_letter_code
_entity_poly.pdbx_strand_id
1 'polypeptide(L)'
;MAARARDLGAKELHAQVFGPAETYVDWAGKLYDIGKAAGIETVVKIPLVEEAIRTTPAIKALGGRILMTACYDAKQMIVAKALCADFIAPYFGRMMEADLDGEGSLAAMLAMNTGSTKRCEIVVASLRNAAQMVTLAHQGHDHFTIAPAVARDVLKSSHSVQAFEDFEEAIVKSP
;
A
#
# COMPACT_ATOMS: atom_id res chain seq x y z
N MET A 1 13.33 11.69 8.03
CA MET A 1 12.33 10.59 7.93
C MET A 1 12.88 9.40 7.16
N ALA A 2 13.35 9.58 5.91
CA ALA A 2 13.90 8.50 5.08
C ALA A 2 15.04 7.70 5.73
N ALA A 3 16.08 8.39 6.25
CA ALA A 3 17.17 7.71 6.97
C ALA A 3 16.67 6.88 8.16
N ARG A 4 15.77 7.44 8.97
CA ARG A 4 15.15 6.71 10.09
C ARG A 4 14.36 5.47 9.62
N ALA A 5 13.63 5.56 8.50
CA ALA A 5 12.90 4.42 7.95
C ALA A 5 13.87 3.29 7.54
N ARG A 6 14.96 3.65 6.85
CA ARG A 6 16.04 2.71 6.50
C ARG A 6 16.66 2.07 7.73
N ASP A 7 16.98 2.87 8.75
CA ASP A 7 17.62 2.37 9.98
C ASP A 7 16.71 1.40 10.77
N LEU A 8 15.39 1.51 10.57
CA LEU A 8 14.38 0.55 11.06
C LEU A 8 14.15 -0.66 10.14
N GLY A 9 14.93 -0.79 9.05
CA GLY A 9 14.89 -1.92 8.13
C GLY A 9 13.98 -1.74 6.91
N ALA A 10 13.31 -0.60 6.75
CA ALA A 10 12.46 -0.36 5.59
C ALA A 10 13.29 -0.33 4.29
N LYS A 11 12.74 -0.91 3.22
CA LYS A 11 13.35 -0.90 1.87
C LYS A 11 12.79 0.19 0.99
N GLU A 12 11.56 0.59 1.25
CA GLU A 12 10.82 1.58 0.49
C GLU A 12 10.01 2.47 1.43
N LEU A 13 9.88 3.76 1.08
CA LEU A 13 9.10 4.75 1.82
C LEU A 13 8.16 5.50 0.87
N HIS A 14 6.86 5.39 1.14
CA HIS A 14 5.84 6.09 0.37
C HIS A 14 5.42 7.38 1.07
N ALA A 15 5.37 8.50 0.35
CA ALA A 15 4.89 9.76 0.89
C ALA A 15 4.01 10.51 -0.11
N GLN A 16 2.93 11.13 0.39
CA GLN A 16 1.94 11.80 -0.45
C GLN A 16 2.26 13.28 -0.64
N VAL A 17 2.06 13.76 -1.87
CA VAL A 17 2.00 15.21 -2.16
C VAL A 17 0.88 15.88 -1.36
N PHE A 18 1.04 17.16 -1.07
CA PHE A 18 0.07 17.98 -0.35
C PHE A 18 0.21 19.46 -0.73
N GLY A 19 -0.83 20.25 -0.45
CA GLY A 19 -0.88 21.67 -0.82
C GLY A 19 -1.33 21.89 -2.27
N PRO A 20 -1.04 23.08 -2.85
CA PRO A 20 -1.39 23.43 -4.23
C PRO A 20 -0.65 22.56 -5.25
N ALA A 21 -1.34 22.11 -6.31
CA ALA A 21 -0.81 21.13 -7.26
C ALA A 21 0.42 21.62 -8.03
N GLU A 22 0.58 22.92 -8.23
CA GLU A 22 1.76 23.53 -8.85
C GLU A 22 3.06 23.23 -8.08
N THR A 23 2.96 22.88 -6.79
CA THR A 23 4.11 22.55 -5.94
C THR A 23 4.51 21.07 -5.99
N TYR A 24 3.69 20.20 -6.60
CA TYR A 24 3.84 18.75 -6.46
C TYR A 24 5.09 18.20 -7.14
N VAL A 25 5.47 18.76 -8.29
CA VAL A 25 6.67 18.32 -9.03
C VAL A 25 7.94 18.62 -8.22
N ASP A 26 8.06 19.84 -7.70
CA ASP A 26 9.19 20.24 -6.86
C ASP A 26 9.25 19.41 -5.56
N TRP A 27 8.09 19.15 -4.96
CA TRP A 27 8.00 18.33 -3.76
C TRP A 27 8.42 16.88 -4.05
N ALA A 28 7.95 16.30 -5.16
CA ALA A 28 8.31 14.96 -5.60
C ALA A 28 9.82 14.82 -5.84
N GLY A 29 10.43 15.79 -6.54
CA GLY A 29 11.88 15.84 -6.77
C GLY A 29 12.66 15.82 -5.46
N LYS A 30 12.27 16.67 -4.50
CA LYS A 30 12.89 16.69 -3.16
C LYS A 30 12.75 15.35 -2.44
N LEU A 31 11.60 14.69 -2.52
CA LEU A 31 11.42 13.37 -1.91
C LEU A 31 12.37 12.34 -2.52
N TYR A 32 12.49 12.30 -3.84
CA TYR A 32 13.41 11.40 -4.54
C TYR A 32 14.88 11.66 -4.16
N ASP A 33 15.30 12.92 -4.08
CA ASP A 33 16.65 13.29 -3.64
C ASP A 33 16.91 12.88 -2.18
N ILE A 34 15.92 13.05 -1.30
CA ILE A 34 16.00 12.60 0.09
C ILE A 34 16.15 11.07 0.16
N GLY A 35 15.39 10.32 -0.63
CA GLY A 35 15.50 8.87 -0.72
C GLY A 35 16.89 8.43 -1.18
N LYS A 36 17.39 9.03 -2.26
CA LYS A 36 18.72 8.78 -2.81
C LYS A 36 19.83 9.08 -1.80
N ALA A 37 19.79 10.23 -1.14
CA ALA A 37 20.77 10.61 -0.13
C ALA A 37 20.72 9.69 1.11
N ALA A 38 19.53 9.22 1.47
CA ALA A 38 19.34 8.28 2.56
C ALA A 38 19.64 6.82 2.17
N GLY A 39 19.78 6.48 0.88
CA GLY A 39 19.96 5.09 0.44
C GLY A 39 18.72 4.22 0.67
N ILE A 40 17.52 4.79 0.50
CA ILE A 40 16.24 4.08 0.54
C ILE A 40 15.38 4.51 -0.65
N GLU A 41 14.64 3.57 -1.24
CA GLU A 41 13.71 3.91 -2.30
C GLU A 41 12.55 4.73 -1.73
N THR A 42 12.16 5.79 -2.45
CA THR A 42 10.99 6.60 -2.10
C THR A 42 10.02 6.64 -3.26
N VAL A 43 8.72 6.49 -2.97
CA VAL A 43 7.67 6.58 -3.98
C VAL A 43 6.69 7.70 -3.62
N VAL A 44 6.34 8.48 -4.64
CA VAL A 44 5.44 9.62 -4.51
C VAL A 44 4.01 9.12 -4.65
N LYS A 45 3.19 9.33 -3.61
CA LYS A 45 1.77 9.03 -3.65
C LYS A 45 1.01 10.23 -4.21
N ILE A 46 0.21 10.03 -5.25
CA ILE A 46 -0.58 11.06 -5.93
C ILE A 46 -2.06 10.71 -5.78
N PRO A 47 -2.90 11.55 -5.17
CA PRO A 47 -4.33 11.30 -5.05
C PRO A 47 -5.01 11.21 -6.43
N LEU A 48 -5.96 10.28 -6.58
CA LEU A 48 -6.76 10.12 -7.80
C LEU A 48 -7.87 11.18 -7.92
N VAL A 49 -7.46 12.44 -7.92
CA VAL A 49 -8.29 13.62 -8.21
C VAL A 49 -7.72 14.36 -9.41
N GLU A 50 -8.56 15.00 -10.20
CA GLU A 50 -8.17 15.55 -11.50
C GLU A 50 -6.94 16.47 -11.43
N GLU A 51 -6.94 17.42 -10.48
CA GLU A 51 -5.86 18.38 -10.29
C GLU A 51 -4.50 17.69 -10.04
N ALA A 52 -4.48 16.68 -9.16
CA ALA A 52 -3.28 15.91 -8.85
C ALA A 52 -2.87 15.00 -10.01
N ILE A 53 -3.83 14.34 -10.67
CA ILE A 53 -3.60 13.48 -11.84
C ILE A 53 -2.85 14.26 -12.94
N ARG A 54 -3.24 15.51 -13.21
CA ARG A 54 -2.61 16.37 -14.23
C ARG A 54 -1.11 16.62 -13.99
N THR A 55 -0.63 16.50 -12.75
CA THR A 55 0.80 16.66 -12.40
C THR A 55 1.63 15.41 -12.65
N THR A 56 0.98 14.24 -12.76
CA THR A 56 1.61 12.92 -12.77
C THR A 56 2.63 12.74 -13.90
N PRO A 57 2.37 13.17 -15.17
CA PRO A 57 3.36 13.03 -16.23
C PRO A 57 4.69 13.75 -15.93
N ALA A 58 4.62 14.96 -15.36
CA ALA A 58 5.81 15.72 -14.98
C ALA A 58 6.55 15.06 -13.81
N ILE A 59 5.82 14.54 -12.82
CA ILE A 59 6.42 13.78 -11.71
C ILE A 59 7.10 12.50 -12.23
N LYS A 60 6.45 11.76 -13.14
CA LYS A 60 7.01 10.52 -13.70
C LYS A 60 8.25 10.79 -14.55
N ALA A 61 8.33 11.95 -15.20
CA ALA A 61 9.52 12.39 -15.95
C ALA A 61 10.76 12.62 -15.06
N LEU A 62 10.59 12.77 -13.74
CA LEU A 62 11.71 12.79 -12.78
C LEU A 62 12.38 11.41 -12.62
N GLY A 63 11.78 10.35 -13.15
CA GLY A 63 12.34 8.99 -13.17
C GLY A 63 12.07 8.16 -11.91
N GLY A 64 11.37 8.72 -10.91
CA GLY A 64 10.99 8.00 -9.70
C GLY A 64 9.70 7.17 -9.84
N ARG A 65 9.45 6.32 -8.84
CA ARG A 65 8.22 5.53 -8.75
C ARG A 65 7.08 6.34 -8.16
N ILE A 66 5.86 6.01 -8.58
CA ILE A 66 4.63 6.67 -8.14
C ILE A 66 3.57 5.65 -7.71
N LEU A 67 2.73 6.07 -6.77
CA LEU A 67 1.57 5.33 -6.31
C LEU A 67 0.31 6.21 -6.46
N MET A 68 -0.69 5.72 -7.20
CA MET A 68 -1.99 6.40 -7.29
C MET A 68 -2.84 6.05 -6.07
N THR A 69 -3.06 7.02 -5.17
CA THR A 69 -3.71 6.80 -3.86
C THR A 69 -5.13 7.36 -3.84
N ALA A 70 -5.88 7.10 -2.77
CA ALA A 70 -7.29 7.48 -2.65
C ALA A 70 -8.15 6.87 -3.79
N CYS A 71 -7.91 5.59 -4.08
CA CYS A 71 -8.71 4.82 -5.02
C CYS A 71 -9.95 4.23 -4.31
N TYR A 72 -11.12 4.40 -4.92
CA TYR A 72 -12.44 3.98 -4.44
C TYR A 72 -13.27 3.26 -5.53
N ASP A 73 -12.75 3.11 -6.74
CA ASP A 73 -13.46 2.50 -7.87
C ASP A 73 -12.47 1.86 -8.85
N ALA A 74 -12.80 0.68 -9.37
CA ALA A 74 -11.96 -0.04 -10.34
C ALA A 74 -11.61 0.78 -11.59
N LYS A 75 -12.47 1.73 -12.02
CA LYS A 75 -12.17 2.61 -13.18
C LYS A 75 -10.90 3.44 -13.00
N GLN A 76 -10.52 3.73 -11.75
CA GLN A 76 -9.30 4.50 -11.46
C GLN A 76 -8.02 3.70 -11.77
N MET A 77 -8.10 2.37 -11.87
CA MET A 77 -7.00 1.53 -12.39
C MET A 77 -6.66 1.85 -13.84
N ILE A 78 -7.67 2.20 -14.66
CA ILE A 78 -7.44 2.62 -16.05
C ILE A 78 -6.55 3.85 -16.09
N VAL A 79 -6.83 4.83 -15.22
CA VAL A 79 -6.03 6.06 -15.08
C VAL A 79 -4.61 5.73 -14.62
N ALA A 80 -4.46 4.92 -13.58
CA ALA A 80 -3.15 4.53 -13.06
C ALA A 80 -2.27 3.84 -14.12
N LYS A 81 -2.85 2.88 -14.86
CA LYS A 81 -2.14 2.21 -15.97
C LYS A 81 -1.81 3.15 -17.12
N ALA A 82 -2.71 4.09 -17.47
CA ALA A 82 -2.46 5.08 -18.52
C ALA A 82 -1.29 6.01 -18.17
N LEU A 83 -1.18 6.38 -16.89
CA LEU A 83 -0.09 7.20 -16.35
C LEU A 83 1.19 6.39 -16.06
N CYS A 84 1.19 5.08 -16.37
CA CYS A 84 2.30 4.18 -16.09
C CYS A 84 2.71 4.21 -14.60
N ALA A 85 1.72 4.27 -13.71
CA ALA A 85 1.95 4.20 -12.28
C ALA A 85 2.48 2.82 -11.88
N ASP A 86 3.38 2.81 -10.91
CA ASP A 86 3.98 1.59 -10.38
C ASP A 86 3.00 0.88 -9.45
N PHE A 87 2.24 1.66 -8.69
CA PHE A 87 1.28 1.17 -7.72
C PHE A 87 -0.05 1.93 -7.78
N ILE A 88 -1.10 1.28 -7.28
CA ILE A 88 -2.39 1.89 -6.95
C ILE A 88 -2.82 1.41 -5.55
N ALA A 89 -3.39 2.32 -4.75
CA ALA A 89 -3.84 2.01 -3.39
C ALA A 89 -5.35 2.21 -3.19
N PRO A 90 -6.16 1.15 -3.37
CA PRO A 90 -7.58 1.12 -3.00
C PRO A 90 -7.76 1.22 -1.49
N TYR A 91 -8.67 2.09 -1.04
CA TYR A 91 -8.97 2.28 0.38
C TYR A 91 -10.09 1.35 0.84
N PHE A 92 -9.84 0.04 0.81
CA PHE A 92 -10.84 -1.01 0.98
C PHE A 92 -11.76 -0.80 2.18
N GLY A 93 -11.23 -0.60 3.40
CA GLY A 93 -12.09 -0.40 4.56
C GLY A 93 -12.97 0.86 4.50
N ARG A 94 -12.52 1.92 3.81
CA ARG A 94 -13.37 3.11 3.59
C ARG A 94 -14.42 2.89 2.50
N MET A 95 -14.14 2.01 1.53
CA MET A 95 -15.14 1.60 0.55
C MET A 95 -16.27 0.84 1.24
N MET A 96 -15.93 -0.10 2.14
CA MET A 96 -16.90 -0.83 2.95
C MET A 96 -17.74 0.10 3.85
N GLU A 97 -17.10 1.08 4.51
CA GLU A 97 -17.79 2.08 5.34
C GLU A 97 -18.73 3.00 4.54
N ALA A 98 -18.51 3.10 3.23
CA ALA A 98 -19.32 3.90 2.31
C ALA A 98 -20.32 3.05 1.51
N ASP A 99 -20.55 1.79 1.90
CA ASP A 99 -21.43 0.83 1.23
C ASP A 99 -21.09 0.62 -0.27
N LEU A 100 -19.81 0.74 -0.62
CA LEU A 100 -19.31 0.46 -1.96
C LEU A 100 -18.87 -1.01 -2.10
N ASP A 101 -18.97 -1.55 -3.32
CA ASP A 101 -18.47 -2.89 -3.65
C ASP A 101 -16.93 -2.93 -3.71
N GLY A 102 -16.31 -3.03 -2.54
CA GLY A 102 -14.87 -3.10 -2.35
C GLY A 102 -14.23 -4.34 -2.99
N GLU A 103 -14.82 -5.50 -2.75
CA GLU A 103 -14.29 -6.78 -3.23
C GLU A 103 -14.44 -6.90 -4.75
N GLY A 104 -15.60 -6.54 -5.31
CA GLY A 104 -15.80 -6.53 -6.76
C GLY A 104 -14.87 -5.54 -7.47
N SER A 105 -14.62 -4.37 -6.87
CA SER A 105 -13.65 -3.41 -7.41
C SER A 105 -12.23 -4.00 -7.45
N LEU A 106 -11.79 -4.61 -6.36
CA LEU A 106 -10.46 -5.23 -6.26
C LEU A 106 -10.29 -6.41 -7.23
N ALA A 107 -11.31 -7.26 -7.36
CA ALA A 107 -11.33 -8.36 -8.33
C ALA A 107 -11.22 -7.86 -9.78
N ALA A 108 -11.96 -6.81 -10.13
CA ALA A 108 -11.88 -6.19 -11.44
C ALA A 108 -10.48 -5.60 -11.70
N MET A 109 -9.88 -4.94 -10.72
CA MET A 109 -8.52 -4.39 -10.83
C MET A 109 -7.46 -5.49 -11.02
N LEU A 110 -7.58 -6.62 -10.31
CA LEU A 110 -6.70 -7.76 -10.48
C LEU A 110 -6.82 -8.34 -11.89
N ALA A 111 -8.06 -8.51 -12.39
CA ALA A 111 -8.32 -8.96 -13.75
C ALA A 111 -7.72 -8.02 -14.81
N MET A 112 -7.73 -6.70 -14.60
CA MET A 112 -7.07 -5.72 -15.48
C MET A 112 -5.54 -5.83 -15.52
N ASN A 113 -4.92 -6.50 -14.55
CA ASN A 113 -3.48 -6.79 -14.55
C ASN A 113 -3.12 -8.12 -15.23
N THR A 114 -4.03 -9.10 -15.21
CA THR A 114 -3.82 -10.40 -15.85
C THR A 114 -3.53 -10.23 -17.35
N GLY A 115 -2.40 -10.76 -17.82
CA GLY A 115 -1.98 -10.68 -19.23
C GLY A 115 -1.54 -9.29 -19.71
N SER A 116 -1.50 -8.28 -18.83
CA SER A 116 -1.10 -6.92 -19.20
C SER A 116 0.43 -6.75 -19.15
N THR A 117 1.00 -6.12 -20.17
CA THR A 117 2.43 -5.71 -20.20
C THR A 117 2.70 -4.47 -19.35
N LYS A 118 1.66 -3.69 -19.03
CA LYS A 118 1.72 -2.51 -18.16
C LYS A 118 1.10 -2.84 -16.82
N ARG A 119 1.83 -3.57 -15.98
CA ARG A 119 1.38 -3.91 -14.62
C ARG A 119 1.45 -2.68 -13.72
N CYS A 120 0.43 -2.50 -12.90
CA CYS A 120 0.37 -1.52 -11.82
C CYS A 120 -0.02 -2.30 -10.56
N GLU A 121 0.87 -2.39 -9.59
CA GLU A 121 0.69 -3.26 -8.43
C GLU A 121 -0.40 -2.71 -7.50
N ILE A 122 -1.24 -3.59 -6.97
CA ILE A 122 -2.37 -3.21 -6.12
C ILE A 122 -1.93 -3.32 -4.67
N VAL A 123 -1.73 -2.18 -4.00
CA VAL A 123 -1.39 -2.12 -2.58
C VAL A 123 -2.67 -1.84 -1.79
N VAL A 124 -3.35 -2.88 -1.35
CA VAL A 124 -4.62 -2.74 -0.62
C VAL A 124 -4.38 -1.98 0.68
N ALA A 125 -5.10 -0.88 0.87
CA ALA A 125 -4.92 0.04 1.98
C ALA A 125 -6.18 0.17 2.83
N SER A 126 -6.04 0.84 3.97
CA SER A 126 -7.17 1.18 4.85
C SER A 126 -7.92 -0.06 5.35
N LEU A 127 -7.20 -1.13 5.70
CA LEU A 127 -7.78 -2.31 6.35
C LEU A 127 -8.07 -2.02 7.84
N ARG A 128 -9.08 -2.69 8.39
CA ARG A 128 -9.53 -2.51 9.79
C ARG A 128 -9.12 -3.66 10.71
N ASN A 129 -8.94 -4.86 10.17
CA ASN A 129 -8.57 -6.06 10.92
C ASN A 129 -7.85 -7.08 10.03
N ALA A 130 -7.25 -8.09 10.66
CA ALA A 130 -6.54 -9.17 9.98
C ALA A 130 -7.48 -10.08 9.16
N ALA A 131 -8.74 -10.23 9.55
CA ALA A 131 -9.71 -11.04 8.80
C ALA A 131 -9.93 -10.53 7.37
N GLN A 132 -10.03 -9.20 7.19
CA GLN A 132 -10.08 -8.59 5.86
C GLN A 132 -8.83 -8.92 5.03
N MET A 133 -7.63 -8.91 5.65
CA MET A 133 -6.40 -9.29 4.95
C MET A 133 -6.44 -10.74 4.48
N VAL A 134 -6.90 -11.67 5.33
CA VAL A 134 -6.99 -13.09 4.99
C VAL A 134 -7.95 -13.31 3.81
N THR A 135 -9.13 -12.69 3.83
CA THR A 135 -10.09 -12.76 2.72
C THR A 135 -9.49 -12.26 1.41
N LEU A 136 -8.88 -11.08 1.42
CA LEU A 136 -8.31 -10.49 0.22
C LEU A 136 -7.07 -11.24 -0.27
N ALA A 137 -6.27 -11.80 0.64
CA ALA A 137 -5.16 -12.68 0.29
C ALA A 137 -5.62 -13.96 -0.39
N HIS A 138 -6.71 -14.56 0.08
CA HIS A 138 -7.33 -15.71 -0.58
C HIS A 138 -7.84 -15.38 -2.00
N GLN A 139 -8.22 -14.12 -2.23
CA GLN A 139 -8.63 -13.62 -3.55
C GLN A 139 -7.46 -13.26 -4.48
N GLY A 140 -6.21 -13.44 -4.02
CA GLY A 140 -5.01 -13.21 -4.82
C GLY A 140 -4.35 -11.84 -4.64
N HIS A 141 -4.76 -11.06 -3.63
CA HIS A 141 -4.02 -9.84 -3.25
C HIS A 141 -2.86 -10.17 -2.32
N ASP A 142 -1.67 -9.69 -2.65
CA ASP A 142 -0.42 -10.03 -1.94
C ASP A 142 0.30 -8.79 -1.37
N HIS A 143 -0.15 -7.59 -1.69
CA HIS A 143 0.45 -6.34 -1.21
C HIS A 143 -0.56 -5.54 -0.37
N PHE A 144 -0.18 -5.25 0.88
CA PHE A 144 -1.03 -4.59 1.86
C PHE A 144 -0.27 -3.49 2.60
N THR A 145 -0.95 -2.38 2.88
CA THR A 145 -0.48 -1.36 3.84
C THR A 145 -1.43 -1.27 5.02
N ILE A 146 -0.91 -1.53 6.21
CA ILE A 146 -1.73 -1.75 7.40
C ILE A 146 -1.30 -0.86 8.57
N ALA A 147 -2.27 -0.46 9.39
CA ALA A 147 -2.00 0.30 10.61
C ALA A 147 -1.34 -0.59 11.67
N PRO A 148 -0.58 -0.03 12.64
CA PRO A 148 0.05 -0.80 13.71
C PRO A 148 -0.92 -1.69 14.51
N ALA A 149 -2.19 -1.29 14.63
CA ALA A 149 -3.21 -2.12 15.28
C ALA A 149 -3.50 -3.41 14.50
N VAL A 150 -3.68 -3.31 13.18
CA VAL A 150 -3.90 -4.47 12.30
C VAL A 150 -2.65 -5.34 12.22
N ALA A 151 -1.46 -4.73 12.17
CA ALA A 151 -0.20 -5.48 12.22
C ALA A 151 -0.07 -6.32 13.50
N ARG A 152 -0.50 -5.76 14.65
CA ARG A 152 -0.55 -6.51 15.92
C ARG A 152 -1.61 -7.61 15.91
N ASP A 153 -2.75 -7.37 15.26
CA ASP A 153 -3.83 -8.35 15.11
C ASP A 153 -3.34 -9.60 14.34
N VAL A 154 -2.61 -9.39 13.23
CA VAL A 154 -2.00 -10.48 12.44
C VAL A 154 -1.07 -11.39 13.27
N LEU A 155 -0.42 -10.85 14.31
CA LEU A 155 0.53 -11.59 15.14
C LEU A 155 -0.11 -12.29 16.35
N LYS A 156 -1.40 -12.06 16.63
CA LYS A 156 -2.03 -12.48 17.88
C LYS A 156 -3.01 -13.64 17.69
N SER A 157 -2.81 -14.70 18.47
CA SER A 157 -3.77 -15.79 18.64
C SER A 157 -3.66 -16.33 20.05
N SER A 158 -4.78 -16.33 20.80
CA SER A 158 -4.83 -16.91 22.15
C SER A 158 -4.50 -18.40 22.15
N HIS A 159 -4.95 -19.13 21.12
CA HIS A 159 -4.63 -20.54 20.97
C HIS A 159 -3.14 -20.79 20.72
N SER A 160 -2.48 -19.91 19.95
CA SER A 160 -1.04 -20.05 19.71
C SER A 160 -0.22 -19.74 20.96
N VAL A 161 -0.64 -18.76 21.76
CA VAL A 161 -0.03 -18.45 23.07
C VAL A 161 -0.22 -19.62 24.03
N GLN A 162 -1.44 -20.15 24.14
CA GLN A 162 -1.72 -21.31 25.01
C GLN A 162 -0.88 -22.53 24.60
N ALA A 163 -0.82 -22.84 23.30
CA ALA A 163 -0.01 -23.97 22.82
C ALA A 163 1.47 -23.79 23.15
N PHE A 164 2.01 -22.57 23.06
CA PHE A 164 3.38 -22.26 23.46
C PHE A 164 3.59 -22.50 24.96
N GLU A 165 2.68 -22.01 25.81
CA GLU A 165 2.74 -22.21 27.27
C GLU A 165 2.63 -23.69 27.66
N ASP A 166 1.74 -24.44 27.01
CA ASP A 166 1.57 -25.88 27.24
C ASP A 166 2.86 -26.67 26.95
N PHE A 167 3.60 -26.29 25.89
CA PHE A 167 4.90 -26.90 25.56
C PHE A 167 5.96 -26.61 26.63
N GLU A 168 6.07 -25.36 27.09
CA GLU A 168 7.02 -24.97 28.13
C GLU A 168 6.75 -25.72 29.45
N GLU A 169 5.48 -25.84 29.84
CA GLU A 169 5.09 -26.60 31.04
C GLU A 169 5.43 -28.09 30.95
N ALA A 170 5.25 -28.70 29.76
CA ALA A 170 5.54 -30.12 29.55
C ALA A 170 7.03 -30.44 29.72
N ILE A 171 7.92 -29.54 29.28
CA ILE A 171 9.37 -29.69 29.45
C ILE A 171 9.78 -29.58 30.92
N VAL A 172 9.24 -28.59 31.65
CA VAL A 172 9.54 -28.42 33.08
C VAL A 172 9.09 -29.63 33.92
N LYS A 173 8.02 -30.31 33.51
CA LYS A 173 7.46 -31.48 34.20
C LYS A 173 8.09 -32.82 33.78
N SER A 174 9.00 -32.82 32.80
CA SER A 174 9.70 -34.04 32.37
C SER A 174 10.94 -34.28 33.25
N PRO A 175 11.05 -35.44 33.94
CA PRO A 175 12.11 -35.73 34.92
C PRO A 175 13.52 -35.86 34.33
#